data_AF-A0A929KQ22-F1
#
_entry.id   AF-A0A929KQ22-F1
#
_cell.length_a   1.000
_cell.length_b   1.000
_cell.length_c   1.000
_cell.angle_alpha   90.00
_cell.angle_beta   90.00
_cell.angle_gamma   90.00
#
_symmetry.space_group_name_H-M   'P 1'
#
loop_
_entity.id
_entity.type
_entity.pdbx_description
1 polymer ?
#
loop_
_entity_poly.entity_id
_entity_poly.type
_entity_poly.pdbx_seq_one_letter_code
_entity_poly.pdbx_strand_id
1 'polypeptide(L)' 'MRAIAGQMSDNRPIQRNREQKQRQLRELKETLAGMKSHTSPSLRASLTSKIAALEAELGGTKAR' A
#
# COMPACT_ATOMS: atom_id res chain seq x y z
N MET A 1 -1.66 35.54 16.88
CA MET A 1 -1.49 34.07 16.85
C MET A 1 -1.17 33.65 15.43
N ARG A 2 -0.05 32.97 15.18
CA ARG A 2 0.40 32.59 13.81
C ARG A 2 -0.44 31.40 13.31
N ALA A 3 -1.24 31.62 12.28
CA ALA A 3 -1.90 30.55 11.53
C ALA A 3 -0.82 29.80 10.72
N ILE A 4 -0.61 28.53 11.05
CA ILE A 4 0.35 27.66 10.38
C ILE A 4 -0.27 27.27 9.03
N ALA A 5 0.36 27.73 7.95
CA ALA A 5 0.03 27.37 6.57
C ALA A 5 0.07 25.85 6.40
N GLY A 6 -1.02 25.24 5.97
CA GLY A 6 -1.09 23.79 5.75
C GLY A 6 -2.47 23.15 5.89
N GLN A 7 -3.53 23.92 6.14
CA GLN A 7 -4.92 23.43 6.03
C GLN A 7 -5.32 23.28 4.56
N MET A 8 -4.72 22.31 3.86
CA MET A 8 -5.30 21.74 2.65
C MET A 8 -6.14 20.52 3.07
N SER A 9 -7.22 20.75 3.82
CA SER A 9 -8.32 19.79 3.84
C SER A 9 -9.18 20.06 2.61
N ASP A 10 -8.58 19.79 1.45
CA ASP A 10 -9.28 19.80 0.17
C ASP A 10 -10.38 18.74 0.28
N ASN A 11 -11.63 19.17 0.19
CA ASN A 11 -12.85 18.40 0.42
C ASN A 11 -13.11 17.41 -0.74
N ARG A 12 -12.04 16.76 -1.24
CA ARG A 12 -12.08 15.73 -2.27
C ARG A 12 -12.50 14.42 -1.60
N PRO A 13 -13.31 13.57 -2.26
CA PRO A 13 -13.60 12.23 -1.77
C PRO A 13 -12.26 11.57 -1.46
N ILE A 14 -12.07 11.26 -0.18
CA ILE A 14 -10.74 11.05 0.37
C ILE A 14 -10.00 10.04 -0.51
N GLN A 15 -8.79 10.37 -0.95
CA GLN A 15 -7.83 9.45 -1.56
C GLN A 15 -7.39 8.32 -0.59
N ARG A 16 -8.25 7.95 0.37
CA ARG A 16 -8.09 6.92 1.38
C ARG A 16 -7.56 5.63 0.77
N ASN A 17 -7.93 5.29 -0.46
CA ASN A 17 -7.58 3.96 -0.95
C ASN A 17 -6.25 3.88 -1.70
N ARG A 18 -5.71 4.93 -2.32
CA ARG A 18 -4.51 4.76 -3.16
C ARG A 18 -3.22 4.83 -2.35
N GLU A 19 -3.06 5.87 -1.54
CA GLU A 19 -1.86 6.02 -0.71
C GLU A 19 -1.76 4.93 0.36
N GLN A 20 -2.89 4.55 0.97
CA GLN A 20 -2.91 3.44 1.95
C GLN A 20 -2.56 2.10 1.28
N LYS A 21 -3.09 1.81 0.09
CA LYS A 21 -2.73 0.61 -0.68
C LYS A 21 -1.26 0.63 -1.10
N GLN A 22 -0.71 1.78 -1.49
CA GLN A 22 0.71 1.92 -1.82
C GLN A 22 1.60 1.68 -0.59
N ARG A 23 1.22 2.22 0.57
CA ARG A 23 1.91 1.97 1.84
C ARG A 23 1.85 0.50 2.21
N GLN A 24 0.68 -0.11 2.14
CA GLN A 24 0.46 -1.53 2.41
C GLN A 24 1.29 -2.42 1.46
N LEU A 25 1.36 -2.07 0.17
CA LEU A 25 2.19 -2.77 -0.81
C LEU A 25 3.67 -2.75 -0.41
N ARG A 26 4.17 -1.60 0.01
CA ARG A 26 5.55 -1.45 0.47
C ARG A 26 5.81 -2.30 1.72
N GLU A 27 4.92 -2.24 2.70
CA GLU A 27 5.03 -2.99 3.95
C GLU A 27 5.04 -4.50 3.72
N LEU A 28 4.20 -5.01 2.81
CA LEU A 28 4.16 -6.42 2.42
C LEU A 28 5.45 -6.86 1.70
N LYS A 29 6.01 -6.01 0.83
CA LYS A 29 7.29 -6.27 0.16
C LYS A 29 8.45 -6.30 1.13
N GLU A 30 8.52 -5.34 2.06
CA GLU A 30 9.52 -5.30 3.12
C GLU A 30 9.39 -6.53 4.04
N THR A 31 8.16 -6.92 4.39
CA THR A 31 7.90 -8.14 5.16
C THR A 31 8.44 -9.37 4.43
N LEU A 32 8.11 -9.54 3.13
CA LEU A 32 8.58 -10.65 2.31
C LEU A 32 10.12 -10.69 2.20
N ALA A 33 10.77 -9.53 2.08
CA ALA A 33 12.22 -9.42 2.05
C ALA A 33 12.87 -9.76 3.40
N GLY A 34 12.23 -9.41 4.52
CA GLY A 34 12.68 -9.72 5.88
C GLY A 34 12.41 -11.17 6.32
N MET A 35 11.65 -11.95 5.54
CA MET A 35 11.33 -13.33 5.88
C MET A 35 12.56 -14.25 5.83
N LYS A 36 12.89 -14.86 6.96
CA LYS A 36 13.94 -15.89 7.09
C LYS A 36 13.63 -17.13 6.24
N SER A 37 14.68 -17.86 5.85
CA SER A 37 14.60 -19.02 4.94
C SER A 37 13.71 -20.17 5.43
N HIS A 38 13.44 -20.25 6.74
CA HIS A 38 12.53 -21.25 7.34
C HIS A 38 11.07 -20.79 7.39
N THR A 39 10.73 -19.64 6.80
CA THR A 39 9.33 -19.21 6.71
C THR A 39 8.54 -20.18 5.84
N SER A 40 7.32 -20.49 6.27
CA SER A 40 6.46 -21.44 5.56
C SER A 40 6.32 -21.05 4.08
N PRO A 41 6.58 -21.97 3.13
CA PRO A 41 6.39 -21.71 1.70
C PRO A 41 4.97 -21.23 1.37
N SER A 42 3.96 -21.73 2.10
CA SER A 42 2.57 -21.30 1.94
C SER A 42 2.33 -19.85 2.33
N LEU A 43 3.06 -19.35 3.34
CA LEU A 43 2.97 -17.96 3.79
C LEU A 43 3.65 -17.02 2.78
N ARG A 44 4.82 -17.41 2.25
CA ARG A 44 5.50 -16.67 1.17
C ARG A 44 4.60 -16.55 -0.06
N ALA A 45 4.01 -17.67 -0.51
CA ALA A 45 3.09 -17.68 -1.64
C ALA A 45 1.86 -16.79 -1.41
N SER A 46 1.29 -16.81 -0.21
CA SER A 46 0.16 -15.96 0.17
C SER A 46 0.51 -14.48 0.14
N LEU A 47 1.70 -14.09 0.62
CA LEU A 47 2.19 -12.71 0.56
C LEU A 47 2.44 -12.25 -0.87
N THR A 48 3.09 -13.07 -1.70
CA THR A 48 3.30 -12.77 -3.12
C THR A 48 1.98 -12.59 -3.87
N SER A 49 0.98 -13.44 -3.61
CA SER A 49 -0.35 -13.31 -4.20
C SER A 49 -1.06 -12.02 -3.79
N LYS A 50 -1.02 -11.66 -2.49
CA LYS A 50 -1.57 -10.40 -1.99
C LYS A 50 -0.87 -9.16 -2.58
N ILE A 51 0.45 -9.21 -2.74
CA ILE A 51 1.25 -8.15 -3.38
C ILE A 51 0.80 -7.97 -4.83
N ALA A 52 0.72 -9.05 -5.61
CA ALA A 52 0.30 -8.99 -7.01
C ALA A 52 -1.14 -8.46 -7.18
N ALA A 53 -2.06 -8.89 -6.31
CA ALA A 53 -3.43 -8.39 -6.29
C ALA A 53 -3.48 -6.87 -5.99
N LEU A 54 -2.74 -6.41 -4.98
CA LEU A 54 -2.66 -4.99 -4.64
C LEU A 54 -2.01 -4.15 -5.74
N GLU A 55 -0.99 -4.68 -6.43
CA GLU A 55 -0.38 -4.03 -7.59
C GLU A 55 -1.35 -3.91 -8.76
N ALA A 56 -2.14 -4.97 -9.03
CA ALA A 56 -3.17 -4.94 -10.06
C ALA A 56 -4.28 -3.94 -9.73
N GLU A 57 -4.72 -3.87 -8.47
CA GLU A 57 -5.69 -2.86 -8.02
C GLU A 57 -5.14 -1.43 -8.14
N LEU A 58 -3.88 -1.19 -7.77
CA LEU A 58 -3.23 0.12 -7.90
C LEU A 58 -2.97 0.52 -9.36
N GLY A 59 -2.63 -0.46 -10.21
CA GLY A 59 -2.42 -0.27 -11.65
C GLY A 59 -3.72 -0.07 -12.43
N GLY A 60 -4.77 -0.82 -12.09
CA GLY A 60 -6.12 -0.68 -12.65
C GLY A 60 -6.85 0.58 -12.16
N THR A 61 -6.42 1.15 -11.03
CA THR A 61 -6.87 2.47 -10.55
C THR A 61 -6.00 3.61 -11.12
N LYS A 62 -5.19 3.39 -12.18
CA LYS A 62 -4.76 4.52 -13.04
C LYS A 62 -6.00 4.98 -13.80
N ALA A 63 -6.55 6.08 -13.32
CA ALA A 63 -7.59 6.91 -13.89
C ALA A 63 -7.74 6.79 -15.43
N ARG A 64 -8.97 6.52 -15.87
CA ARG A 64 -9.54 7.31 -16.98
C ARG A 64 -9.86 8.71 -16.46
#